data_AF-A0A821ADD6-F1
#
_entry.id   AF-A0A821ADD6-F1
#
_cell.length_a   1.000
_cell.length_b   1.000
_cell.length_c   1.000
_cell.angle_alpha   90.00
_cell.angle_beta   90.00
_cell.angle_gamma   90.00
#
_symmetry.space_group_name_H-M   'P 1'
#
loop_
_entity.id
_entity.type
_entity.pdbx_description
1 polymer ?
#
loop_
_entity_poly.entity_id
_entity_poly.type
_entity_poly.pdbx_seq_one_letter_code
_entity_poly.pdbx_strand_id
1 'polypeptide(L)'
;MSNYNDEKLRNKSLSKKNDKESLLNNDITHQLSIHTRQGHNKVLSESILPLLLCFACPFFVRSIVFICNHCDGSIIKYFQRLLFDQTMTLKDVLEDFFYFQWHWPSVIIILSLLTYAIIMTMLLPGNEYNGPITDTGHVPIYRNNGFNYYIISLIIFGLLTIILKLNNLSPTYIYDHWEEFLSTVNTFGFLLCFCVMIKGKYMPSTNDHRSSSNWLTDFYRGVELYPRIFNIDIKLITNCRYGMLTWALLSIIFCMKTFELYGYTDSALVTCILTLVYLTKFFWWESGKFNCYFFFFFLFKLKKKII
;
A
#
# COMPACT_ATOMS: atom_id res chain seq x y z
N MET A 1 -64.87 35.42 -28.26
CA MET A 1 -63.46 35.66 -27.86
C MET A 1 -62.99 34.79 -26.69
N SER A 2 -63.86 34.22 -25.83
CA SER A 2 -63.41 33.40 -24.68
C SER A 2 -63.00 31.96 -25.03
N ASN A 3 -63.74 31.26 -25.91
CA ASN A 3 -63.42 29.86 -26.27
C ASN A 3 -62.03 29.66 -26.91
N TYR A 4 -61.52 30.65 -27.65
CA TYR A 4 -60.21 30.57 -28.30
C TYR A 4 -59.04 30.68 -27.30
N ASN A 5 -59.24 31.44 -26.22
CA ASN A 5 -58.21 31.58 -25.18
C ASN A 5 -58.16 30.36 -24.26
N ASP A 6 -59.30 29.72 -23.98
CA ASP A 6 -59.36 28.50 -23.17
C ASP A 6 -58.73 27.30 -23.87
N GLU A 7 -58.90 27.16 -25.19
CA GLU A 7 -58.28 26.09 -25.99
C GLU A 7 -56.75 26.25 -26.07
N LYS A 8 -56.27 27.50 -26.18
CA LYS A 8 -54.83 27.81 -26.18
C LYS A 8 -54.18 27.57 -24.81
N LEU A 9 -54.90 27.84 -23.71
CA LEU A 9 -54.46 27.53 -22.35
C LEU A 9 -54.42 26.01 -22.10
N ARG A 10 -55.41 25.27 -22.60
CA ARG A 10 -55.46 23.80 -22.51
C ARG A 10 -54.36 23.12 -23.31
N ASN A 11 -54.07 23.59 -24.52
CA ASN A 11 -52.98 23.04 -25.34
C ASN A 11 -51.60 23.35 -24.74
N LYS A 12 -51.44 24.51 -24.09
CA LYS A 12 -50.19 24.88 -23.40
C LYS A 12 -49.97 24.08 -22.11
N SER A 13 -51.03 23.67 -21.42
CA SER A 13 -50.91 22.79 -20.24
C SER A 13 -50.63 21.34 -20.62
N LEU A 14 -51.21 20.85 -21.73
CA LEU A 14 -50.92 19.53 -22.31
C LEU A 14 -49.46 19.42 -22.81
N SER A 15 -48.95 20.44 -23.52
CA SER A 15 -47.53 20.47 -23.94
C SER A 15 -46.59 20.44 -22.72
N LYS A 16 -46.82 21.28 -21.70
CA LYS A 16 -46.00 21.28 -20.49
C LYS A 16 -46.04 19.96 -19.72
N LYS A 17 -47.14 19.23 -19.78
CA LYS A 17 -47.27 17.91 -19.14
C LYS A 17 -46.45 16.85 -19.90
N ASN A 18 -46.56 16.86 -21.23
CA ASN A 18 -45.78 15.96 -22.10
C ASN A 18 -44.26 16.23 -22.00
N ASP A 19 -43.86 17.50 -21.90
CA ASP A 19 -42.45 17.88 -21.72
C ASP A 19 -41.91 17.37 -20.37
N LYS A 20 -42.69 17.49 -19.29
CA LYS A 20 -42.31 16.95 -17.97
C LYS A 20 -42.23 15.42 -17.94
N GLU A 21 -43.16 14.71 -18.57
CA GLU A 21 -43.11 13.25 -18.68
C GLU A 21 -41.91 12.80 -19.54
N SER A 22 -41.57 13.53 -20.60
CA SER A 22 -40.39 13.24 -21.42
C SER A 22 -39.07 13.45 -20.68
N LEU A 23 -38.97 14.50 -19.86
CA LEU A 23 -37.81 14.76 -19.00
C LEU A 23 -37.66 13.70 -17.92
N LEU A 24 -38.76 13.31 -17.27
CA LEU A 24 -38.76 12.26 -16.26
C LEU A 24 -38.36 10.90 -16.86
N ASN A 25 -38.87 10.56 -18.05
CA ASN A 25 -38.50 9.33 -18.76
C ASN A 25 -37.03 9.35 -19.21
N ASN A 26 -36.50 10.49 -19.65
CA ASN A 26 -35.08 10.61 -19.99
C ASN A 26 -34.18 10.49 -18.76
N ASP A 27 -34.55 11.07 -17.62
CA ASP A 27 -33.81 10.90 -16.36
C ASP A 27 -33.84 9.44 -15.86
N ILE A 28 -35.01 8.78 -15.95
CA ILE A 28 -35.15 7.37 -15.59
C ILE A 28 -34.32 6.49 -16.52
N THR A 29 -34.36 6.74 -17.84
CA THR A 29 -33.58 5.98 -18.84
C THR A 29 -32.08 6.23 -18.66
N HIS A 30 -31.67 7.45 -18.31
CA HIS A 30 -30.29 7.78 -17.99
C HIS A 30 -29.83 7.08 -16.69
N GLN A 31 -30.64 7.10 -15.63
CA GLN A 31 -30.40 6.38 -14.37
C GLN A 31 -30.30 4.86 -14.59
N LEU A 32 -31.21 4.27 -15.37
CA LEU A 32 -31.18 2.86 -15.76
C LEU A 32 -29.94 2.55 -16.60
N SER A 33 -29.56 3.41 -17.55
CA SER A 33 -28.35 3.21 -18.37
C SER A 33 -27.08 3.25 -17.53
N ILE A 34 -26.98 4.15 -16.54
CA ILE A 34 -25.85 4.21 -15.59
C ILE A 34 -25.81 2.95 -14.73
N HIS A 35 -26.94 2.51 -14.18
CA HIS A 35 -27.02 1.27 -13.40
C HIS A 35 -26.67 0.03 -14.21
N THR A 36 -27.10 -0.04 -15.48
CA THR A 36 -26.83 -1.18 -16.37
C THR A 36 -25.36 -1.22 -16.79
N ARG A 37 -24.73 -0.05 -17.02
CA ARG A 37 -23.29 0.08 -17.32
C ARG A 37 -22.42 -0.21 -16.10
N GLN A 38 -22.89 0.13 -14.90
CA GLN A 38 -22.25 -0.25 -13.64
C GLN A 38 -22.33 -1.76 -13.38
N GLY A 39 -23.40 -2.46 -13.80
CA GLY A 39 -23.60 -3.89 -13.56
C GLY A 39 -22.66 -4.83 -14.34
N HIS A 40 -22.44 -4.58 -15.64
CA HIS A 40 -21.60 -5.46 -16.47
C HIS A 40 -20.11 -5.33 -16.16
N ASN A 41 -19.64 -4.11 -15.83
CA ASN A 41 -18.27 -3.85 -15.41
C ASN A 41 -18.03 -4.15 -13.92
N LYS A 42 -19.08 -4.49 -13.16
CA LYS A 42 -18.98 -4.70 -11.71
C LYS A 42 -18.11 -5.90 -11.37
N VAL A 43 -18.35 -7.05 -12.00
CA VAL A 43 -17.56 -8.27 -11.74
C VAL A 43 -16.09 -8.08 -12.12
N LEU A 44 -15.84 -7.42 -13.27
CA LEU A 44 -14.48 -7.13 -13.73
C LEU A 44 -13.76 -6.18 -12.77
N SER A 45 -14.40 -5.07 -12.39
CA SER A 45 -13.78 -4.01 -11.58
C SER A 45 -13.76 -4.27 -10.07
N GLU A 46 -14.72 -5.04 -9.55
CA GLU A 46 -14.84 -5.33 -8.11
C GLU A 46 -14.20 -6.66 -7.73
N SER A 47 -14.12 -7.64 -8.64
CA SER A 47 -13.56 -8.97 -8.34
C SER A 47 -12.29 -9.29 -9.12
N ILE A 48 -12.36 -9.28 -10.45
CA ILE A 48 -11.27 -9.81 -11.30
C ILE A 48 -10.01 -8.94 -11.20
N LEU A 49 -10.16 -7.63 -11.34
CA LEU A 49 -9.03 -6.70 -11.30
C LEU A 49 -8.34 -6.67 -9.91
N PRO A 50 -9.06 -6.57 -8.78
CA PRO A 50 -8.47 -6.71 -7.46
C PRO A 50 -7.73 -8.03 -7.26
N LEU A 51 -8.33 -9.16 -7.67
CA LEU A 51 -7.69 -10.47 -7.58
C LEU A 51 -6.38 -10.49 -8.37
N LEU A 52 -6.44 -10.05 -9.63
CA LEU A 52 -5.30 -10.03 -10.54
C LEU A 52 -4.16 -9.21 -9.96
N LEU A 53 -4.43 -8.02 -9.40
CA LEU A 53 -3.40 -7.17 -8.80
C LEU A 53 -2.83 -7.78 -7.53
N CYS A 54 -3.66 -8.39 -6.68
CA CYS A 54 -3.19 -9.09 -5.47
C CYS A 54 -2.23 -10.23 -5.81
N PHE A 55 -2.46 -10.99 -6.89
CA PHE A 55 -1.55 -12.06 -7.31
C PHE A 55 -0.36 -11.57 -8.14
N ALA A 56 -0.57 -10.57 -9.00
CA ALA A 56 0.47 -10.07 -9.90
C ALA A 56 1.58 -9.30 -9.16
N CYS A 57 1.26 -8.57 -8.09
CA CYS A 57 2.26 -7.78 -7.36
C CYS A 57 3.35 -8.65 -6.70
N PRO A 58 3.02 -9.67 -5.88
CA PRO A 58 4.03 -10.59 -5.33
C PRO A 58 4.81 -11.32 -6.41
N PHE A 59 4.12 -11.73 -7.48
CA PHE A 59 4.74 -12.40 -8.62
C PHE A 59 5.79 -11.51 -9.31
N PHE A 60 5.46 -10.25 -9.54
CA PHE A 60 6.36 -9.29 -10.15
C PHE A 60 7.60 -9.04 -9.29
N VAL A 61 7.40 -8.87 -7.99
CA VAL A 61 8.49 -8.66 -7.02
C VAL A 61 9.41 -9.89 -6.96
N ARG A 62 8.86 -11.10 -6.90
CA ARG A 62 9.63 -12.35 -6.95
C ARG A 62 10.43 -12.48 -8.24
N SER A 63 9.82 -12.14 -9.37
CA SER A 63 10.47 -12.19 -10.69
C SER A 63 11.69 -11.27 -10.75
N ILE A 64 11.59 -10.04 -10.22
CA ILE A 64 12.73 -9.12 -10.15
C ILE A 64 13.87 -9.73 -9.32
N VAL A 65 13.57 -10.28 -8.15
CA VAL A 65 14.58 -10.88 -7.27
C VAL A 65 15.23 -12.10 -7.94
N PHE A 66 14.44 -12.93 -8.61
CA PHE A 66 14.96 -14.08 -9.34
C PHE A 66 15.89 -13.65 -10.50
N ILE A 67 15.51 -12.60 -11.24
CA ILE A 67 16.35 -12.03 -12.30
C ILE A 67 17.70 -11.56 -11.73
N CYS A 68 17.68 -10.87 -10.58
CA CYS A 68 18.89 -10.37 -9.95
C CYS A 68 19.78 -11.51 -9.41
N ASN A 69 19.21 -12.49 -8.70
CA ASN A 69 19.97 -13.53 -8.01
C ASN A 69 20.43 -14.66 -8.94
N HIS A 70 19.59 -15.10 -9.88
CA HIS A 70 19.82 -16.32 -10.67
C HIS A 70 20.13 -16.04 -12.15
N CYS A 71 19.88 -14.82 -12.64
CA CYS A 71 20.08 -14.45 -14.05
C CYS A 71 21.10 -13.32 -14.25
N ASP A 72 21.90 -12.98 -13.24
CA ASP A 72 22.88 -11.87 -13.26
C ASP A 72 22.26 -10.51 -13.66
N GLY A 73 20.97 -10.31 -13.38
CA GLY A 73 20.23 -9.11 -13.80
C GLY A 73 19.75 -9.12 -15.26
N SER A 74 19.96 -10.19 -16.02
CA SER A 74 19.51 -10.27 -17.42
C SER A 74 18.06 -10.74 -17.55
N ILE A 75 17.20 -9.83 -18.01
CA ILE A 75 15.79 -10.12 -18.32
C ILE A 75 15.66 -11.15 -19.44
N ILE A 76 16.58 -11.13 -20.41
CA ILE A 76 16.56 -12.05 -21.55
C ILE A 76 16.84 -13.48 -21.09
N LYS A 77 17.85 -13.68 -20.23
CA LYS A 77 18.13 -15.01 -19.66
C LYS A 77 16.94 -15.54 -18.88
N TYR A 78 16.24 -14.67 -18.14
CA TYR A 78 15.04 -15.05 -17.41
C TYR A 78 13.91 -15.52 -18.34
N PHE A 79 13.57 -14.77 -19.40
CA PHE A 79 12.55 -15.22 -20.36
C PHE A 79 12.98 -16.45 -21.16
N GLN A 80 14.28 -16.59 -21.47
CA GLN A 80 14.82 -17.78 -22.09
C GLN A 80 14.61 -19.01 -21.21
N ARG A 81 14.92 -18.89 -19.91
CA ARG A 81 14.72 -19.96 -18.93
C ARG A 81 13.25 -20.27 -18.70
N LEU A 82 12.38 -19.26 -18.71
CA LEU A 82 10.93 -19.42 -18.54
C LEU A 82 10.26 -20.13 -19.74
N LEU A 83 10.61 -19.73 -20.97
CA LEU A 83 9.86 -20.11 -22.17
C LEU A 83 10.49 -21.26 -22.96
N PHE A 84 11.81 -21.45 -22.88
CA PHE A 84 12.56 -22.34 -23.77
C PHE A 84 13.29 -23.48 -23.05
N ASP A 85 13.32 -23.48 -21.72
CA ASP A 85 13.95 -24.58 -20.98
C ASP A 85 13.00 -25.78 -20.92
N GLN A 86 13.26 -26.79 -21.76
CA GLN A 86 12.45 -28.02 -21.85
C GLN A 86 12.60 -28.92 -20.62
N THR A 87 13.56 -28.63 -19.73
CA THR A 87 13.87 -29.44 -18.55
C THR A 87 13.09 -29.04 -17.30
N MET A 88 12.53 -27.82 -17.25
CA MET A 88 11.71 -27.37 -16.13
C MET A 88 10.26 -27.84 -16.32
N THR A 89 9.77 -28.62 -15.37
CA THR A 89 8.34 -28.95 -15.34
C THR A 89 7.53 -27.73 -14.88
N LEU A 90 6.24 -27.70 -15.21
CA LEU A 90 5.33 -26.65 -14.71
C LEU A 90 5.38 -26.51 -13.18
N LYS A 91 5.73 -27.59 -12.45
CA LYS A 91 5.91 -27.57 -11.00
C LYS A 91 7.16 -26.79 -10.59
N ASP A 92 8.30 -27.01 -11.23
CA ASP A 92 9.55 -26.31 -10.90
C ASP A 92 9.41 -24.80 -11.17
N VAL A 93 8.76 -24.46 -12.28
CA VAL A 93 8.35 -23.09 -12.63
C VAL A 93 7.47 -22.52 -11.52
N LEU A 94 6.38 -23.21 -11.16
CA LEU A 94 5.47 -22.75 -10.10
C LEU A 94 6.14 -22.67 -8.72
N GLU A 95 7.08 -23.55 -8.39
CA GLU A 95 7.82 -23.54 -7.12
C GLU A 95 8.81 -22.38 -7.06
N ASP A 96 9.46 -22.04 -8.18
CA ASP A 96 10.29 -20.83 -8.27
C ASP A 96 9.44 -19.56 -8.19
N PHE A 97 8.24 -19.57 -8.79
CA PHE A 97 7.32 -18.42 -8.80
C PHE A 97 6.55 -18.20 -7.52
N PHE A 98 6.08 -19.28 -6.90
CA PHE A 98 5.39 -19.30 -5.61
C PHE A 98 6.32 -19.84 -4.52
N TYR A 99 7.60 -19.48 -4.59
CA TYR A 99 8.58 -19.85 -3.58
C TYR A 99 8.12 -19.31 -2.23
N PHE A 100 7.51 -20.20 -1.45
CA PHE A 100 6.96 -19.93 -0.15
C PHE A 100 7.72 -20.77 0.85
N GLN A 101 8.78 -20.18 1.39
CA GLN A 101 9.47 -20.75 2.53
C GLN A 101 9.17 -19.94 3.78
N TRP A 102 8.66 -20.63 4.79
CA TRP A 102 8.40 -20.05 6.10
C TRP A 102 9.70 -20.00 6.89
N HIS A 103 10.17 -18.79 7.21
CA HIS A 103 11.44 -18.60 7.91
C HIS A 103 11.23 -17.91 9.26
N TRP A 104 11.40 -18.67 10.34
CA TRP A 104 11.14 -18.21 11.71
C TRP A 104 11.98 -16.98 12.14
N PRO A 105 13.30 -16.91 11.87
CA PRO A 105 14.10 -15.70 12.11
C PRO A 105 13.52 -14.46 11.44
N SER A 106 13.07 -14.55 10.19
CA SER A 106 12.46 -13.41 9.49
C SER A 106 11.16 -12.96 10.14
N VAL A 107 10.33 -13.89 10.62
CA VAL A 107 9.11 -13.55 11.39
C VAL A 107 9.46 -12.77 12.65
N ILE A 108 10.49 -13.20 13.39
CA ILE A 108 10.94 -12.51 14.60
C ILE A 108 11.45 -11.10 14.29
N ILE A 109 12.21 -10.92 13.20
CA ILE A 109 12.69 -9.61 12.75
C ILE A 109 11.51 -8.68 12.39
N ILE A 110 10.54 -9.19 11.63
CA ILE A 110 9.34 -8.43 11.23
C ILE A 110 8.53 -7.99 12.46
N LEU A 111 8.24 -8.94 13.37
CA LEU A 111 7.44 -8.66 14.57
C LEU A 111 8.18 -7.74 15.54
N SER A 112 9.49 -7.90 15.71
CA SER A 112 10.29 -7.02 16.56
C SER A 112 10.34 -5.60 16.01
N LEU A 113 10.51 -5.43 14.69
CA LEU A 113 10.49 -4.11 14.06
C LEU A 113 9.11 -3.45 14.13
N LEU A 114 8.03 -4.22 13.95
CA LEU A 114 6.66 -3.72 14.12
C LEU A 114 6.40 -3.27 15.57
N THR A 115 6.81 -4.10 16.53
CA THR A 115 6.66 -3.80 17.96
C THR A 115 7.46 -2.56 18.34
N TYR A 116 8.70 -2.45 17.85
CA TYR A 116 9.54 -1.27 17.99
C TYR A 116 8.87 -0.02 17.39
N ALA A 117 8.30 -0.12 16.18
CA ALA A 117 7.58 0.98 15.54
C ALA A 117 6.40 1.47 16.38
N ILE A 118 5.61 0.55 16.95
CA ILE A 118 4.48 0.88 17.83
C ILE A 118 4.98 1.57 19.11
N ILE A 119 5.92 0.94 19.83
CA ILE A 119 6.43 1.44 21.10
C ILE A 119 7.05 2.82 20.95
N MET A 120 7.94 3.00 19.98
CA MET A 120 8.62 4.28 19.79
C MET A 120 7.66 5.38 19.33
N THR A 121 6.66 5.04 18.51
CA THR A 121 5.64 6.02 18.12
C THR A 121 4.81 6.50 19.31
N MET A 122 4.59 5.65 20.32
CA MET A 122 3.91 6.02 21.57
C MET A 122 4.84 6.82 22.50
N LEU A 123 6.08 6.38 22.65
CA LEU A 123 7.04 6.89 23.64
C LEU A 123 7.66 8.23 23.22
N LEU A 124 7.90 8.43 21.92
CA LEU A 124 8.60 9.62 21.45
C LEU A 124 7.73 10.88 21.58
N PRO A 125 8.27 11.94 22.22
CA PRO A 125 7.57 13.21 22.33
C PRO A 125 7.42 13.86 20.95
N GLY A 126 6.30 14.54 20.75
CA GLY A 126 6.03 15.28 19.53
C GLY A 126 4.78 16.13 19.69
N ASN A 127 4.74 17.24 18.96
CA ASN A 127 3.57 18.11 18.95
C ASN A 127 2.43 17.43 18.19
N GLU A 128 1.23 17.52 18.75
CA GLU A 128 0.03 17.01 18.08
C GLU A 128 -0.43 18.01 17.03
N TYR A 129 -0.91 17.48 15.90
CA TYR A 129 -1.45 18.26 14.80
C TYR A 129 -2.67 17.55 14.20
N ASN A 130 -3.56 18.35 13.64
CA ASN A 130 -4.79 17.86 13.03
C ASN A 130 -4.55 17.49 11.56
N GLY A 131 -5.01 16.29 11.21
CA GLY A 131 -5.08 15.78 9.86
C GLY A 131 -6.23 16.41 9.05
N PRO A 132 -6.53 15.86 7.86
CA PRO A 132 -7.48 16.44 6.94
C PRO A 132 -8.88 16.02 7.39
N ILE A 133 -9.84 16.93 7.28
CA ILE A 133 -11.25 16.63 7.56
C ILE A 133 -11.72 15.62 6.51
N THR A 134 -12.31 14.51 6.96
CA THR A 134 -12.91 13.50 6.08
C THR A 134 -14.30 13.91 5.62
N ASP A 135 -14.85 13.22 4.61
CA ASP A 135 -16.20 13.49 4.11
C ASP A 135 -17.28 13.31 5.19
N THR A 136 -16.99 12.54 6.25
CA THR A 136 -17.89 12.37 7.41
C THR A 136 -17.65 13.38 8.53
N GLY A 137 -16.68 14.28 8.37
CA GLY A 137 -16.32 15.30 9.36
C GLY A 137 -15.33 14.82 10.43
N HIS A 138 -14.78 13.61 10.34
CA HIS A 138 -13.74 13.14 11.26
C HIS A 138 -12.41 13.86 11.00
N VAL A 139 -11.72 14.25 12.07
CA VAL A 139 -10.39 14.88 12.00
C VAL A 139 -9.40 13.99 12.75
N PRO A 140 -8.49 13.30 12.04
CA PRO A 140 -7.51 12.46 12.69
C PRO A 140 -6.44 13.34 13.37
N ILE A 141 -6.01 12.97 14.57
CA ILE A 141 -4.98 13.68 15.32
C ILE A 141 -3.70 12.87 15.23
N TYR A 142 -2.61 13.52 14.82
CA TYR A 142 -1.31 12.91 14.62
C TYR A 142 -0.25 13.55 15.50
N ARG A 143 0.74 12.75 15.90
CA ARG A 143 1.91 13.23 16.63
C ARG A 143 3.09 13.39 15.70
N ASN A 144 3.69 14.57 15.69
CA ASN A 144 4.88 14.85 14.90
C ASN A 144 6.13 14.34 15.63
N ASN A 145 6.44 13.07 15.46
CA ASN A 145 7.63 12.42 16.01
C ASN A 145 8.43 11.63 14.96
N GLY A 146 8.11 11.78 13.68
CA GLY A 146 8.67 10.94 12.62
C GLY A 146 10.15 11.13 12.35
N PHE A 147 10.61 12.38 12.31
CA PHE A 147 12.04 12.65 12.13
C PHE A 147 12.87 12.15 13.32
N ASN A 148 12.41 12.41 14.55
CA ASN A 148 13.05 11.91 15.77
C ASN A 148 13.10 10.38 15.78
N TYR A 149 11.99 9.72 15.41
CA TYR A 149 11.93 8.27 15.26
C TYR A 149 13.01 7.78 14.31
N TYR A 150 13.07 8.34 13.09
CA TYR A 150 14.03 7.92 12.07
C TYR A 150 15.49 8.03 12.52
N ILE A 151 15.90 9.18 13.05
CA ILE A 151 17.29 9.39 13.49
C ILE A 151 17.65 8.45 14.65
N ILE A 152 16.76 8.30 15.63
CA ILE A 152 16.99 7.39 16.76
C ILE A 152 17.08 5.95 16.27
N SER A 153 16.23 5.53 15.31
CA SER A 153 16.29 4.20 14.72
C SER A 153 17.61 3.93 13.99
N LEU A 154 18.15 4.90 13.24
CA LEU A 154 19.46 4.76 12.59
C LEU A 154 20.60 4.64 13.60
N ILE A 155 20.58 5.44 14.67
CA ILE A 155 21.58 5.37 15.74
C ILE A 155 21.51 4.01 16.44
N ILE A 156 20.31 3.55 16.81
CA ILE A 156 20.08 2.24 17.42
C ILE A 156 20.57 1.13 16.50
N PHE A 157 20.28 1.22 15.20
CA PHE A 157 20.74 0.23 14.23
C PHE A 157 22.28 0.19 14.12
N GLY A 158 22.94 1.36 14.14
CA GLY A 158 24.40 1.45 14.17
C GLY A 158 25.01 0.82 15.43
N LEU A 159 24.43 1.12 16.60
CA LEU A 159 24.85 0.50 17.87
C LEU A 159 24.61 -1.01 17.88
N LEU A 160 23.45 -1.44 17.40
CA LEU A 160 23.10 -2.86 17.27
C LEU A 160 24.09 -3.58 16.35
N THR A 161 24.50 -2.95 15.25
CA THR A 161 25.50 -3.50 14.33
C THR A 161 26.84 -3.73 15.01
N ILE A 162 27.29 -2.79 15.87
CA ILE A 162 28.52 -2.93 16.65
C ILE A 162 28.38 -4.10 17.64
N ILE A 163 27.28 -4.16 18.39
CA ILE A 163 27.02 -5.21 19.38
C ILE A 163 26.93 -6.60 18.73
N LEU A 164 26.24 -6.71 17.59
CA LEU A 164 26.15 -7.95 16.83
C LEU A 164 27.54 -8.42 16.40
N LYS A 165 28.36 -7.51 15.87
CA LYS A 165 29.73 -7.83 15.43
C LYS A 165 30.62 -8.32 16.58
N LEU A 166 30.44 -7.79 17.80
CA LEU A 166 31.14 -8.27 19.00
C LEU A 166 30.75 -9.71 19.39
N ASN A 167 29.53 -10.13 19.05
CA ASN A 167 29.00 -11.47 19.32
C ASN A 167 29.11 -12.42 18.12
N ASN A 168 29.95 -12.10 17.13
CA ASN A 168 30.11 -12.88 15.89
C ASN A 168 28.82 -13.02 15.05
N LEU A 169 27.85 -12.11 15.23
CA LEU A 169 26.64 -12.03 14.42
C LEU A 169 26.73 -10.87 13.43
N SER A 170 26.09 -10.99 12.26
CA SER A 170 26.05 -9.92 11.27
C SER A 170 24.61 -9.48 10.97
N PRO A 171 24.37 -8.17 10.81
CA PRO A 171 23.09 -7.68 10.29
C PRO A 171 22.90 -8.04 8.80
N THR A 172 23.97 -8.47 8.12
CA THR A 172 23.94 -8.95 6.74
C THR A 172 23.23 -10.28 6.56
N TYR A 173 22.86 -10.96 7.66
CA TYR A 173 22.00 -12.15 7.67
C TYR A 173 20.72 -12.00 6.83
N ILE A 174 20.11 -10.81 6.81
CA ILE A 174 18.88 -10.55 6.02
C ILE A 174 19.16 -10.64 4.52
N TYR A 175 20.37 -10.26 4.07
CA TYR A 175 20.75 -10.39 2.66
C TYR A 175 20.96 -11.87 2.29
N ASP A 176 21.59 -12.65 3.17
CA ASP A 176 21.85 -14.07 2.92
C ASP A 176 20.55 -14.89 2.80
N HIS A 177 19.51 -14.48 3.52
CA HIS A 177 18.16 -15.08 3.46
C HIS A 177 17.12 -14.15 2.84
N TRP A 178 17.51 -13.43 1.78
CA TRP A 178 16.66 -12.39 1.19
C TRP A 178 15.35 -12.95 0.60
N GLU A 179 15.41 -14.11 -0.06
CA GLU A 179 14.24 -14.72 -0.69
C GLU A 179 13.21 -15.18 0.37
N GLU A 180 13.68 -15.79 1.44
CA GLU A 180 12.85 -16.24 2.56
C GLU A 180 12.28 -15.06 3.36
N PHE A 181 13.08 -14.01 3.57
CA PHE A 181 12.63 -12.77 4.19
C PHE A 181 11.50 -12.11 3.37
N LEU A 182 11.66 -12.03 2.05
CA LEU A 182 10.67 -11.44 1.15
C LEU A 182 9.35 -12.21 1.15
N SER A 183 9.41 -13.55 1.07
CA SER A 183 8.24 -14.43 1.19
C SER A 183 7.49 -14.20 2.50
N THR A 184 8.23 -14.08 3.60
CA THR A 184 7.69 -13.86 4.94
C THR A 184 7.03 -12.48 5.06
N VAL A 185 7.67 -11.42 4.59
CA VAL A 185 7.09 -10.05 4.59
C VAL A 185 5.83 -9.98 3.74
N ASN A 186 5.84 -10.61 2.57
CA ASN A 186 4.67 -10.63 1.67
C ASN A 186 3.47 -11.30 2.36
N THR A 187 3.71 -12.47 2.95
CA THR A 187 2.68 -13.23 3.67
C THR A 187 2.16 -12.48 4.88
N PHE A 188 3.07 -11.87 5.65
CA PHE A 188 2.70 -10.99 6.76
C PHE A 188 1.84 -9.81 6.29
N GLY A 189 2.14 -9.22 5.13
CA GLY A 189 1.34 -8.17 4.51
C GLY A 189 -0.10 -8.61 4.20
N PHE A 190 -0.28 -9.79 3.59
CA PHE A 190 -1.61 -10.36 3.34
C PHE A 190 -2.38 -10.62 4.64
N LEU A 191 -1.73 -11.22 5.64
CA LEU A 191 -2.32 -11.48 6.95
C LEU A 191 -2.75 -10.18 7.65
N LEU A 192 -1.88 -9.17 7.64
CA LEU A 192 -2.17 -7.86 8.22
C LEU A 192 -3.37 -7.19 7.53
N CYS A 193 -3.42 -7.21 6.19
CA CYS A 193 -4.56 -6.68 5.44
C CYS A 193 -5.86 -7.40 5.79
N PHE A 194 -5.80 -8.73 5.96
CA PHE A 194 -6.95 -9.53 6.35
C PHE A 194 -7.45 -9.18 7.76
N CYS A 195 -6.53 -9.07 8.73
CA CYS A 195 -6.85 -8.65 10.09
C CYS A 195 -7.48 -7.24 10.13
N VAL A 196 -6.92 -6.29 9.38
CA VAL A 196 -7.47 -4.92 9.30
C VAL A 196 -8.84 -4.90 8.64
N MET A 197 -9.08 -5.72 7.61
CA MET A 197 -10.39 -5.87 6.98
C MET A 197 -11.43 -6.42 7.95
N ILE A 198 -11.12 -7.51 8.67
CA ILE A 198 -12.02 -8.09 9.68
C ILE A 198 -12.35 -7.05 10.75
N LYS A 199 -11.32 -6.41 11.30
CA LYS A 199 -11.48 -5.36 12.30
C LYS A 199 -12.39 -4.24 11.78
N GLY A 200 -12.19 -3.79 10.54
CA GLY A 200 -13.03 -2.76 9.93
C GLY A 200 -14.49 -3.16 9.71
N LYS A 201 -14.78 -4.45 9.49
CA LYS A 201 -16.15 -4.96 9.31
C LYS A 201 -16.91 -5.09 10.62
N TYR A 202 -16.24 -5.58 11.67
CA TYR A 202 -16.91 -5.97 12.92
C TYR A 202 -16.73 -4.95 14.05
N MET A 203 -15.64 -4.19 14.05
CA MET A 203 -15.31 -3.22 15.10
C MET A 203 -14.74 -1.94 14.51
N PRO A 204 -15.55 -1.17 13.76
CA PRO A 204 -15.10 0.06 13.14
C PRO A 204 -14.73 1.10 14.21
N SER A 205 -13.60 1.77 14.01
CA SER A 205 -13.07 2.82 14.90
C SER A 205 -13.69 4.19 14.63
N THR A 206 -14.18 4.42 13.42
CA THR A 206 -14.79 5.69 12.98
C THR A 206 -15.95 5.41 12.04
N ASN A 207 -16.80 6.42 11.82
CA ASN A 207 -17.89 6.36 10.84
C ASN A 207 -17.38 6.37 9.39
N ASP A 208 -16.09 6.59 9.16
CA ASP A 208 -15.42 6.46 7.85
C ASP A 208 -15.12 5.00 7.48
N HIS A 209 -16.13 4.14 7.62
CA HIS A 209 -16.07 2.76 7.17
C HIS A 209 -17.04 2.52 6.01
N ARG A 210 -16.61 1.74 5.03
CA ARG A 210 -17.47 1.29 3.92
C ARG A 210 -17.19 -0.16 3.64
N SER A 211 -18.14 -1.03 3.99
CA SER A 211 -18.11 -2.43 3.61
C SER A 211 -18.95 -2.65 2.36
N SER A 212 -18.52 -3.59 1.52
CA SER A 212 -19.28 -4.05 0.36
C SER A 212 -19.75 -5.50 0.58
N SER A 213 -20.64 -5.96 -0.30
CA SER A 213 -21.10 -7.36 -0.30
C SER A 213 -19.99 -8.33 -0.73
N ASN A 214 -18.92 -7.85 -1.38
CA ASN A 214 -17.84 -8.67 -1.88
C ASN A 214 -16.61 -8.57 -0.98
N TRP A 215 -16.26 -9.69 -0.34
CA TRP A 215 -15.12 -9.78 0.57
C TRP A 215 -13.79 -9.46 -0.12
N LEU A 216 -13.65 -9.81 -1.40
CA LEU A 216 -12.43 -9.55 -2.14
C LEU A 216 -12.21 -8.05 -2.41
N THR A 217 -13.29 -7.33 -2.74
CA THR A 217 -13.24 -5.88 -2.94
C THR A 217 -12.89 -5.17 -1.63
N ASP A 218 -13.44 -5.64 -0.51
CA ASP A 218 -13.17 -5.11 0.83
C ASP A 218 -11.74 -5.42 1.29
N PHE A 219 -11.20 -6.57 0.93
CA PHE A 219 -9.80 -6.92 1.18
C PHE A 219 -8.85 -5.99 0.42
N TYR A 220 -9.10 -5.80 -0.88
CA TYR A 220 -8.24 -5.00 -1.75
C TYR A 220 -8.30 -3.50 -1.44
N ARG A 221 -9.50 -2.95 -1.22
CA ARG A 221 -9.68 -1.51 -0.96
C ARG A 221 -9.46 -1.13 0.50
N GLY A 222 -9.65 -2.08 1.41
CA GLY A 222 -9.79 -1.84 2.84
C GLY A 222 -11.19 -1.28 3.18
N VAL A 223 -11.64 -1.56 4.41
CA VAL A 223 -12.98 -1.18 4.90
C VAL A 223 -12.96 0.15 5.64
N GLU A 224 -11.89 0.44 6.39
CA GLU A 224 -11.74 1.69 7.14
C GLU A 224 -10.75 2.66 6.46
N LEU A 225 -11.09 3.95 6.47
CA LEU A 225 -10.16 4.98 6.01
C LEU A 225 -9.02 5.23 7.00
N TYR A 226 -9.30 5.19 8.31
CA TYR A 226 -8.29 5.37 9.37
C TYR A 226 -8.44 4.28 10.45
N PRO A 227 -7.97 3.05 10.18
CA PRO A 227 -8.04 1.99 11.17
C PRO A 227 -7.12 2.29 12.35
N ARG A 228 -7.68 2.38 13.56
CA ARG A 228 -6.95 2.62 14.81
C ARG A 228 -6.83 1.38 15.69
N ILE A 229 -5.64 1.16 16.25
CA ILE A 229 -5.40 0.17 17.31
C ILE A 229 -4.67 0.91 18.44
N PHE A 230 -5.16 0.83 19.68
CA PHE A 230 -4.61 1.55 20.84
C PHE A 230 -4.39 3.06 20.62
N ASN A 231 -5.35 3.74 19.96
CA ASN A 231 -5.28 5.15 19.55
C ASN A 231 -4.17 5.51 18.55
N ILE A 232 -3.55 4.53 17.90
CA ILE A 232 -2.57 4.75 16.82
C ILE A 232 -3.16 4.32 15.49
N ASP A 233 -2.96 5.16 14.48
CA ASP A 233 -3.35 4.84 13.11
C ASP A 233 -2.42 3.76 12.53
N ILE A 234 -3.00 2.62 12.15
CA ILE A 234 -2.25 1.50 11.58
C ILE A 234 -1.56 1.93 10.29
N LYS A 235 -2.21 2.76 9.47
CA LYS A 235 -1.65 3.26 8.19
C LYS A 235 -0.38 4.08 8.39
N LEU A 236 -0.31 4.85 9.48
CA LEU A 236 0.89 5.62 9.84
C LEU A 236 2.03 4.67 10.23
N ILE A 237 1.73 3.67 11.07
CA ILE A 237 2.72 2.69 11.51
C ILE A 237 3.26 1.89 10.32
N THR A 238 2.39 1.31 9.49
CA THR A 238 2.82 0.37 8.46
C THR A 238 3.55 1.06 7.31
N ASN A 239 3.05 2.19 6.83
CA ASN A 239 3.63 2.88 5.69
C ASN A 239 4.89 3.68 6.11
N CYS A 240 4.75 4.58 7.08
CA CYS A 240 5.80 5.53 7.42
C CYS A 240 6.82 4.94 8.41
N ARG A 241 6.36 4.35 9.52
CA ARG A 241 7.27 3.90 10.58
C ARG A 241 7.95 2.58 10.24
N TYR A 242 7.20 1.62 9.72
CA TYR A 242 7.71 0.31 9.34
C TYR A 242 8.29 0.33 7.92
N GLY A 243 7.50 0.67 6.90
CA GLY A 243 7.91 0.59 5.49
C GLY A 243 9.12 1.46 5.15
N MET A 244 9.02 2.78 5.36
CA MET A 244 10.09 3.72 5.00
C MET A 244 11.36 3.52 5.84
N LEU A 245 11.24 3.14 7.12
CA LEU A 245 12.41 2.78 7.93
C LEU A 245 13.06 1.50 7.43
N THR A 246 12.28 0.44 7.17
CA THR A 246 12.80 -0.83 6.65
C THR A 246 13.56 -0.61 5.36
N TRP A 247 13.07 0.25 4.47
CA TRP A 247 13.77 0.60 3.24
C TRP A 247 15.14 1.27 3.51
N ALA A 248 15.21 2.18 4.48
CA ALA A 248 16.49 2.79 4.88
C ALA A 248 17.47 1.73 5.43
N LEU A 249 16.99 0.88 6.33
CA LEU A 249 17.81 -0.15 6.96
C LEU A 249 18.31 -1.19 5.95
N LEU A 250 17.44 -1.67 5.06
CA LEU A 250 17.82 -2.59 3.99
C LEU A 250 18.87 -1.99 3.06
N SER A 251 18.77 -0.69 2.74
CA SER A 251 19.76 0.00 1.90
C SER A 251 21.14 -0.01 2.56
N ILE A 252 21.21 0.19 3.88
CA ILE A 252 22.46 0.11 4.65
C ILE A 252 22.98 -1.33 4.69
N ILE A 253 22.11 -2.30 4.98
CA ILE A 253 22.49 -3.73 5.07
C ILE A 253 23.06 -4.21 3.74
N PHE A 254 22.43 -3.86 2.62
CA PHE A 254 22.88 -4.30 1.29
C PHE A 254 24.20 -3.63 0.90
N CYS A 255 24.38 -2.36 1.27
CA CYS A 255 25.66 -1.67 1.11
C CYS A 255 26.77 -2.36 1.92
N MET A 256 26.51 -2.67 3.19
CA MET A 256 27.44 -3.42 4.05
C MET A 256 27.81 -4.78 3.45
N LYS A 257 26.83 -5.54 2.98
CA LYS A 257 27.08 -6.85 2.38
C LYS A 257 27.87 -6.76 1.08
N THR A 258 27.62 -5.73 0.27
CA THR A 258 28.42 -5.49 -0.95
C THR A 258 29.89 -5.24 -0.59
N PHE A 259 30.15 -4.49 0.47
CA PHE A 259 31.51 -4.29 0.97
C PHE A 259 32.17 -5.57 1.50
N GLU A 260 31.41 -6.45 2.14
CA GLU A 260 31.91 -7.75 2.60
C GLU A 260 32.28 -8.67 1.42
N LEU A 261 31.49 -8.67 0.35
CA LEU A 261 31.68 -9.58 -0.79
C LEU A 261 32.72 -9.09 -1.80
N TYR A 262 32.69 -7.80 -2.15
CA TYR A 262 33.46 -7.25 -3.27
C TYR A 262 34.47 -6.18 -2.84
N GLY A 263 34.51 -5.85 -1.55
CA GLY A 263 35.30 -4.72 -1.06
C GLY A 263 34.70 -3.38 -1.48
N TYR A 264 35.55 -2.37 -1.64
CA TYR A 264 35.10 -1.00 -1.88
C TYR A 264 34.43 -0.85 -3.26
N THR A 265 33.16 -0.39 -3.26
CA THR A 265 32.38 -0.17 -4.49
C THR A 265 31.69 1.19 -4.43
N ASP A 266 32.09 2.10 -5.32
CA ASP A 266 31.53 3.47 -5.38
C ASP A 266 30.01 3.46 -5.67
N SER A 267 29.57 2.57 -6.55
CA SER A 267 28.16 2.47 -6.96
C SER A 267 27.23 2.10 -5.81
N ALA A 268 27.63 1.16 -4.94
CA ALA A 268 26.86 0.75 -3.79
C ALA A 268 26.75 1.86 -2.74
N LEU A 269 27.85 2.58 -2.48
CA LEU A 269 27.86 3.74 -1.59
C LEU A 269 26.95 4.85 -2.09
N VAL A 270 27.10 5.25 -3.35
CA VAL A 270 26.30 6.33 -3.94
C VAL A 270 24.82 5.97 -3.88
N THR A 271 24.45 4.74 -4.21
CA THR A 271 23.05 4.27 -4.15
C THR A 271 22.51 4.29 -2.73
N CYS A 272 23.29 3.82 -1.76
CA CYS A 272 22.92 3.83 -0.35
C CYS A 272 22.71 5.27 0.17
N ILE A 273 23.67 6.15 -0.09
CA ILE A 273 23.63 7.55 0.34
C ILE A 273 22.45 8.28 -0.30
N LEU A 274 22.22 8.13 -1.61
CA LEU A 274 21.09 8.75 -2.29
C LEU A 274 19.75 8.28 -1.72
N THR A 275 19.63 6.98 -1.43
CA THR A 275 18.41 6.41 -0.82
C THR A 275 18.21 6.96 0.59
N LEU A 276 19.26 7.05 1.41
CA LEU A 276 19.19 7.64 2.75
C LEU A 276 18.85 9.14 2.71
N VAL A 277 19.42 9.91 1.78
CA VAL A 277 19.08 11.33 1.60
C VAL A 277 17.61 11.49 1.24
N TYR A 278 17.10 10.66 0.32
CA TYR A 278 15.69 10.66 -0.06
C TYR A 278 14.77 10.35 1.14
N LEU A 279 15.09 9.32 1.93
CA LEU A 279 14.30 8.93 3.10
C LEU A 279 14.40 9.93 4.24
N THR A 280 15.59 10.50 4.47
CA THR A 280 15.79 11.58 5.46
C THR A 280 14.93 12.78 5.09
N LYS A 281 14.90 13.15 3.82
CA LYS A 281 14.05 14.23 3.31
C LYS A 281 12.56 13.93 3.50
N PHE A 282 12.14 12.69 3.29
CA PHE A 282 10.77 12.26 3.56
C PHE A 282 10.39 12.48 5.04
N PHE A 283 11.20 12.00 5.99
CA PHE A 283 10.93 12.18 7.42
C PHE A 283 11.05 13.64 7.89
N TRP A 284 11.94 14.42 7.28
CA TRP A 284 12.06 15.86 7.55
C TRP A 284 10.79 16.61 7.14
N TRP A 285 10.24 16.27 5.97
CA TRP A 285 8.99 16.86 5.50
C TRP A 285 7.76 16.38 6.26
N GLU A 286 7.75 15.15 6.78
CA GLU A 286 6.71 14.70 7.72
C GLU A 286 6.63 15.65 8.93
N SER A 287 7.78 16.12 9.42
CA SER A 287 7.84 17.02 10.56
C SER A 287 7.57 18.49 10.23
N GLY A 288 7.88 18.94 9.03
CA GLY A 288 7.80 20.33 8.65
C GLY A 288 6.41 20.83 8.29
N LYS A 289 5.36 20.66 9.13
CA LYS A 289 3.99 21.26 9.05
C LYS A 289 3.30 21.39 7.67
N PHE A 290 3.86 20.83 6.62
CA PHE A 290 3.36 20.80 5.27
C PHE A 290 2.86 19.39 5.06
N ASN A 291 1.54 19.24 5.19
CA ASN A 291 0.78 18.28 4.41
C ASN A 291 1.57 16.99 4.08
N CYS A 292 1.66 16.09 5.06
CA CYS A 292 1.80 14.64 4.82
C CYS A 292 0.71 14.12 3.84
N TYR A 293 -0.16 15.00 3.35
CA TYR A 293 -1.00 14.84 2.18
C TYR A 293 -0.22 14.70 0.86
N PHE A 294 1.04 15.06 0.65
CA PHE A 294 1.57 14.96 -0.73
C PHE A 294 1.54 13.51 -1.27
N PHE A 295 1.77 12.49 -0.43
CA PHE A 295 1.63 11.08 -0.85
C PHE A 295 0.15 10.61 -0.84
N PHE A 296 -0.62 10.96 0.19
CA PHE A 296 -2.04 10.58 0.28
C PHE A 296 -2.93 11.27 -0.77
N PHE A 297 -2.61 12.53 -1.12
CA PHE A 297 -3.31 13.40 -2.07
C PHE A 297 -2.91 13.13 -3.51
N PHE A 298 -1.69 12.68 -3.81
CA PHE A 298 -1.35 12.24 -5.17
C PHE A 298 -2.16 10.99 -5.55
N LEU A 299 -2.29 10.03 -4.62
CA LEU A 299 -3.19 8.88 -4.75
C LEU A 299 -4.69 9.29 -4.79
N PHE A 300 -5.12 10.27 -3.99
CA PHE A 300 -6.52 10.71 -3.98
C PHE A 300 -6.92 11.58 -5.18
N LYS A 301 -6.02 12.40 -5.74
CA LYS A 301 -6.31 13.25 -6.90
C LYS A 301 -6.40 12.45 -8.19
N LEU A 302 -5.73 11.31 -8.28
CA LEU A 302 -5.97 10.30 -9.32
C LEU A 302 -7.38 9.71 -9.23
N LYS A 303 -7.89 9.48 -8.02
CA LYS A 303 -9.25 8.95 -7.79
C LYS A 303 -10.36 9.91 -8.26
N LYS A 304 -10.12 11.22 -8.19
CA LYS A 304 -11.08 12.25 -8.63
C LYS A 304 -11.08 12.51 -10.14
N LYS A 305 -10.15 11.89 -10.88
CA LYS A 305 -10.01 12.03 -12.35
C LYS A 305 -10.38 10.76 -13.13
N ILE A 306 -10.70 9.67 -12.42
CA ILE A 306 -10.99 8.33 -12.98
C ILE A 306 -12.44 7.87 -12.66
N ILE A 307 -13.24 8.74 -12.03
CA ILE A 307 -14.70 8.59 -11.88
C ILE A 307 -15.34 9.78 -12.59
#